data_AF-A0A0F8ZLE5-F1
#
_entry.id   AF-A0A0F8ZLE5-F1
#
_cell.length_a   1.000
_cell.length_b   1.000
_cell.length_c   1.000
_cell.angle_alpha   90.00
_cell.angle_beta   90.00
_cell.angle_gamma   90.00
#
_symmetry.space_group_name_H-M   'P 1'
#
loop_
_entity.id
_entity.type
_entity.pdbx_description
1 polymer ?
#
loop_
_entity_poly.entity_id
_entity_poly.type
_entity_poly.pdbx_seq_one_letter_code
_entity_poly.pdbx_strand_id
1 'polypeptide(L)' 'MTFIGEVFYTTCMDTVLLDTTPAGLKRIRTFLELTQKALAGLLGVSEWTIHRWERGQGKPGLLHLRELNRLVRDAGG' A
#
# COMPACT_ATOMS: atom_id res chain seq x y z
N MET A 1 6.30 -25.07 8.75
CA MET A 1 7.34 -24.02 8.69
C MET A 1 7.85 -23.96 7.26
N THR A 2 7.35 -23.01 6.46
CA THR A 2 7.97 -22.70 5.17
C THR A 2 8.04 -21.19 5.06
N PHE A 3 9.12 -20.66 5.62
CA PHE A 3 9.50 -19.26 5.57
C PHE A 3 10.18 -19.04 4.22
N ILE A 4 9.39 -18.72 3.19
CA ILE A 4 9.89 -18.31 1.88
C ILE A 4 9.60 -16.81 1.71
N GLY A 5 10.58 -16.00 2.09
CA GLY A 5 10.57 -14.55 1.87
C GLY A 5 11.93 -13.85 2.06
N GLU A 6 13.00 -14.61 2.27
CA GLU A 6 14.35 -14.17 2.68
C GLU A 6 15.16 -13.41 1.60
N VAL A 7 14.54 -12.76 0.60
CA VAL A 7 15.31 -11.97 -0.39
C VAL A 7 14.66 -10.67 -0.89
N PHE A 8 13.45 -10.29 -0.44
CA PHE A 8 12.78 -9.08 -0.97
C PHE A 8 12.81 -7.86 -0.05
N TYR A 9 13.27 -8.00 1.20
CA TYR A 9 13.12 -6.95 2.21
C TYR A 9 14.37 -6.12 2.51
N THR A 10 15.51 -6.49 1.96
CA THR A 10 16.76 -5.82 2.30
C THR A 10 17.10 -4.77 1.25
N THR A 11 17.18 -3.50 1.67
CA THR A 11 17.90 -2.37 1.03
C THR A 11 17.09 -1.23 0.37
N CYS A 12 15.82 -1.33 -0.04
CA CYS A 12 15.24 -0.28 -0.94
C CYS A 12 13.93 0.41 -0.54
N MET A 13 13.48 0.35 0.73
CA MET A 13 12.57 1.37 1.27
C MET A 13 13.34 2.71 1.46
N ASP A 14 14.12 3.09 0.47
CA ASP A 14 14.61 4.44 0.30
C ASP A 14 13.41 5.31 -0.06
N THR A 15 13.36 6.50 0.51
CA THR A 15 12.17 7.33 0.78
C THR A 15 11.46 7.90 -0.47
N VAL A 16 11.67 7.32 -1.65
CA VAL A 16 11.38 7.93 -2.94
C VAL A 16 10.50 7.00 -3.79
N LEU A 17 9.26 7.45 -4.00
CA LEU A 17 8.21 6.88 -4.88
C LEU A 17 7.44 5.67 -4.33
N LEU A 18 6.37 5.98 -3.59
CA LEU A 18 5.28 5.07 -3.35
C LEU A 18 4.68 4.64 -4.71
N ASP A 19 4.74 3.35 -5.02
CA ASP A 19 4.29 2.81 -6.29
C ASP A 19 2.76 2.98 -6.43
N THR A 20 2.35 3.97 -7.24
CA THR A 20 0.94 4.30 -7.48
C THR A 20 0.29 3.37 -8.51
N THR A 21 1.03 2.39 -9.04
CA THR A 21 0.45 1.41 -9.96
C THR A 21 -0.55 0.51 -9.21
N PRO A 22 -1.47 -0.14 -9.93
CA PRO A 22 -2.45 -1.04 -9.31
C PRO A 22 -1.79 -2.19 -8.53
N ALA A 23 -0.68 -2.74 -9.08
CA ALA A 23 0.10 -3.77 -8.43
C ALA A 23 0.87 -3.24 -7.21
N GLY A 24 1.40 -2.02 -7.30
CA GLY A 24 2.05 -1.32 -6.19
C GLY A 24 1.14 -1.14 -4.99
N LEU A 25 -0.08 -0.63 -5.23
CA LEU A 25 -1.06 -0.42 -4.17
C LEU A 25 -1.42 -1.73 -3.46
N LYS A 26 -1.60 -2.81 -4.23
CA LYS A 26 -1.86 -4.15 -3.68
C LYS A 26 -0.69 -4.68 -2.85
N ARG A 27 0.55 -4.48 -3.31
CA ARG A 27 1.76 -4.85 -2.56
C ARG A 27 1.85 -4.12 -1.23
N ILE A 28 1.63 -2.81 -1.23
CA ILE A 28 1.63 -1.99 -0.02
C ILE A 28 0.55 -2.48 0.96
N ARG A 29 -0.67 -2.71 0.47
CA ARG A 29 -1.76 -3.23 1.30
C ARG A 29 -1.41 -4.59 1.92
N THR A 30 -0.84 -5.51 1.13
CA THR A 30 -0.43 -6.83 1.62
C THR A 30 0.74 -6.73 2.61
N PHE A 31 1.68 -5.82 2.39
CA PHE A 31 2.77 -5.56 3.33
C PHE A 31 2.24 -5.06 4.69
N LEU A 32 1.24 -4.18 4.69
CA LEU A 32 0.57 -3.71 5.89
C LEU A 32 -0.42 -4.74 6.49
N GLU A 33 -0.56 -5.92 5.88
CA GLU A 33 -1.50 -6.98 6.27
C GLU A 33 -2.97 -6.53 6.32
N LEU A 34 -3.34 -5.52 5.51
CA LEU A 34 -4.68 -4.94 5.52
C LEU A 34 -5.62 -5.58 4.48
N THR A 35 -6.91 -5.63 4.80
CA THR A 35 -7.96 -5.84 3.79
C THR A 35 -8.21 -4.55 2.99
N GLN A 36 -8.86 -4.64 1.83
CA GLN A 36 -9.24 -3.45 1.06
C GLN A 36 -10.13 -2.51 1.89
N LYS A 37 -11.06 -3.07 2.66
CA LYS A 37 -11.93 -2.33 3.59
C LYS A 37 -11.14 -1.63 4.70
N ALA A 38 -10.16 -2.31 5.31
CA ALA A 38 -9.34 -1.72 6.38
C ALA A 38 -8.49 -0.56 5.84
N LEU A 39 -7.82 -0.76 4.70
CA LEU A 39 -7.06 0.31 4.05
C LEU A 39 -7.96 1.50 3.66
N ALA A 40 -9.15 1.23 3.15
CA ALA A 40 -10.13 2.27 2.81
C ALA A 40 -10.51 3.11 4.04
N GLY A 41 -10.73 2.44 5.19
CA GLY A 41 -11.00 3.09 6.46
C GLY A 41 -9.89 4.02 6.91
N LEU A 42 -8.63 3.61 6.78
CA LEU A 42 -7.47 4.45 7.11
C LEU A 42 -7.31 5.64 6.15
N LEU A 43 -7.62 5.45 4.88
CA LEU A 43 -7.52 6.50 3.86
C LEU A 43 -8.76 7.41 3.76
N GLY A 44 -9.81 7.14 4.55
CA GLY A 44 -11.05 7.92 4.51
C GLY A 44 -11.84 7.79 3.20
N VAL A 45 -11.68 6.68 2.48
CA VAL A 45 -12.37 6.41 1.21
C VAL A 45 -13.25 5.16 1.30
N SER A 46 -14.06 4.91 0.27
CA SER A 46 -14.83 3.67 0.18
C SER A 46 -13.95 2.48 -0.22
N GLU A 47 -14.32 1.27 0.21
CA GLU A 47 -13.66 0.04 -0.24
C GLU A 47 -13.67 -0.09 -1.77
N TRP A 48 -14.77 0.33 -2.41
CA TRP A 48 -14.89 0.35 -3.87
C TRP A 48 -13.84 1.25 -4.54
N THR A 49 -13.46 2.35 -3.89
CA THR A 49 -12.40 3.25 -4.38
C THR A 49 -11.06 2.52 -4.42
N ILE A 50 -10.71 1.77 -3.36
CA ILE A 50 -9.49 0.96 -3.31
C ILE A 50 -9.53 -0.15 -4.37
N HIS A 51 -10.64 -0.86 -4.48
CA HIS A 51 -10.85 -1.88 -5.50
C HIS A 51 -10.61 -1.33 -6.92
N ARG A 52 -11.11 -0.13 -7.23
CA ARG A 52 -10.86 0.54 -8.52
C ARG A 52 -9.39 0.89 -8.72
N TRP A 53 -8.71 1.43 -7.70
CA TRP A 53 -7.29 1.75 -7.79
C TRP A 53 -6.43 0.51 -8.03
N GLU A 54 -6.69 -0.59 -7.30
CA GLU A 54 -6.00 -1.88 -7.50
C GLU A 54 -6.30 -2.55 -8.85
N ARG A 55 -7.32 -2.08 -9.58
CA ARG A 55 -7.64 -2.49 -10.95
C ARG A 55 -7.20 -1.49 -12.02
N GLY A 56 -6.55 -0.39 -11.64
CA GLY A 56 -6.13 0.67 -12.57
C GLY A 56 -7.27 1.57 -13.07
N GLN A 57 -8.46 1.47 -12.48
CA GLN A 57 -9.63 2.26 -12.83
C GLN A 57 -9.72 3.56 -12.02
N GLY A 58 -8.58 4.21 -11.81
CA GLY A 58 -8.41 5.40 -10.99
C GLY A 58 -7.03 5.42 -10.33
N LYS A 59 -6.69 6.51 -9.65
CA LYS A 59 -5.41 6.67 -8.95
C LYS A 59 -5.64 7.37 -7.61
N PRO A 60 -4.89 7.02 -6.56
CA PRO A 60 -4.88 7.80 -5.32
C PRO A 60 -4.39 9.24 -5.60
N GLY A 61 -5.14 10.21 -5.09
CA GLY A 61 -4.70 11.61 -5.06
C GLY A 61 -3.57 11.86 -4.07
N LEU A 62 -2.97 13.05 -4.11
CA LEU A 62 -1.80 13.43 -3.31
C LEU A 62 -2.00 13.21 -1.79
N LEU A 63 -3.17 13.52 -1.26
CA LEU A 63 -3.48 13.31 0.17
C LEU A 63 -3.42 11.83 0.56
N HIS A 64 -4.02 10.96 -0.24
CA HIS A 64 -3.99 9.51 -0.01
C HIS A 64 -2.58 8.94 -0.15
N LEU A 65 -1.77 9.47 -1.07
CA LEU A 65 -0.37 9.07 -1.21
C LEU A 65 0.47 9.45 0.01
N ARG A 66 0.24 10.64 0.58
CA ARG A 66 0.89 11.07 1.83
C ARG A 66 0.52 10.14 2.98
N GLU A 67 -0.76 9.79 3.10
CA GLU A 67 -1.23 8.91 4.16
C GLU A 67 -0.72 7.47 3.98
N LEU A 68 -0.73 6.94 2.76
CA LEU A 68 -0.10 5.65 2.45
C LEU A 68 1.38 5.64 2.87
N ASN A 69 2.13 6.70 2.58
CA ASN A 69 3.54 6.78 2.95
C ASN A 69 3.72 6.81 4.46
N ARG A 70 2.84 7.54 5.18
CA ARG A 70 2.82 7.53 6.63
C ARG A 70 2.59 6.13 7.19
N LEU A 71 1.57 5.42 6.74
CA LEU A 71 1.27 4.05 7.18
C LEU A 71 2.44 3.09 6.96
N VAL A 72 3.12 3.19 5.81
CA VAL A 72 4.28 2.35 5.50
C VAL A 72 5.46 2.65 6.43
N ARG A 73 5.73 3.91 6.73
CA ARG A 73 6.78 4.29 7.70
C ARG A 73 6.45 3.81 9.10
N ASP A 74 5.20 3.97 9.54
CA ASP A 74 4.76 3.57 10.88
C ASP A 74 4.80 2.04 11.08
N ALA A 75 4.66 1.26 10.00
CA ALA A 75 4.76 -0.20 10.04
C ALA A 75 6.20 -0.76 9.92
N GLY A 76 7.14 0.04 9.40
CA GLY A 76 8.54 -0.34 9.22
C GLY A 76 9.49 0.18 10.31
N GLY A 77 8.96 0.93 11.29
CA GLY A 77 9.70 1.48 12.43
C GLY A 77 9.59 0.66 13.70
#